data_AF-A0A3D5C0M7-F1
#
_entry.id   AF-A0A3D5C0M7-F1
#
_cell.length_a   1.000
_cell.length_b   1.000
_cell.length_c   1.000
_cell.angle_alpha   90.00
_cell.angle_beta   90.00
_cell.angle_gamma   90.00
#
_symmetry.space_group_name_H-M   'P 1'
#
loop_
_entity.id
_entity.type
_entity.pdbx_description
1 polymer ?
#
loop_
_entity_poly.entity_id
_entity_poly.type
_entity_poly.pdbx_seq_one_letter_code
_entity_poly.pdbx_strand_id
1 'polypeptide(L)'
;HFLDQFTGLPVDEWDTFWAHGWAGQMETSDFYTARPHGPNFFPCNWLWKSMAIYWNGKVPSCCADFAEDQIMGDLSTQSILDIWNSKEYQAIRQAHVAGNLEDYKLCRGCDAVWQDDGAAWSLFSSARGVVTGESSLPVLQNGSHDVSKASSTE
;
A
#
# COMPACT_ATOMS: atom_id res chain seq x y z
N HIS A 1 -17.48 20.02 29.42
CA HIS A 1 -17.60 19.18 28.21
C HIS A 1 -16.29 19.25 27.43
N PHE A 2 -15.85 18.21 26.70
CA PHE A 2 -14.55 18.20 25.97
C PHE A 2 -14.37 19.44 25.09
N LEU A 3 -15.42 19.84 24.37
CA LEU A 3 -15.44 21.02 23.49
C LEU A 3 -15.24 22.37 24.22
N ASP A 4 -15.64 22.47 25.50
CA ASP A 4 -15.49 23.72 26.26
C ASP A 4 -14.02 24.08 26.48
N GLN A 5 -13.13 23.08 26.48
CA GLN A 5 -11.69 23.27 26.66
C GLN A 5 -11.03 24.00 25.48
N PHE A 6 -11.69 24.06 24.33
CA PHE A 6 -11.17 24.69 23.11
C PHE A 6 -11.84 26.05 22.81
N THR A 7 -12.78 26.49 23.68
CA THR A 7 -13.52 27.74 23.45
C THR A 7 -12.60 28.95 23.61
N GLY A 8 -12.47 29.76 22.56
CA GLY A 8 -11.65 30.97 22.56
C GLY A 8 -10.14 30.75 22.40
N LEU A 9 -9.70 29.50 22.21
CA LEU A 9 -8.32 29.21 21.82
C LEU A 9 -8.14 29.42 20.31
N PRO A 10 -7.00 29.97 19.87
CA PRO A 10 -6.65 30.02 18.46
C PRO A 10 -6.39 28.60 17.92
N VAL A 11 -6.54 28.42 16.61
CA VAL A 11 -6.04 27.21 15.93
C VAL A 11 -4.51 27.29 15.89
N ASP A 12 -3.82 26.33 16.50
CA ASP A 12 -2.35 26.28 16.50
C ASP A 12 -1.78 25.82 15.15
N GLU A 13 -2.37 24.76 14.57
CA GLU A 13 -1.91 24.13 13.34
C GLU A 13 -3.09 23.55 12.55
N TRP A 14 -2.98 23.57 11.22
CA TRP A 14 -3.91 22.91 10.32
C TRP A 14 -3.14 22.00 9.36
N ASP A 15 -3.24 20.70 9.60
CA ASP A 15 -2.68 19.68 8.73
C ASP A 15 -3.73 19.15 7.75
N THR A 16 -3.48 19.36 6.46
CA THR A 16 -4.22 18.67 5.40
C THR A 16 -3.43 17.47 4.94
N PHE A 17 -4.00 16.27 5.09
CA PHE A 17 -3.48 15.06 4.47
C PHE A 17 -4.41 14.64 3.34
N TRP A 18 -3.85 14.03 2.30
CA TRP A 18 -4.65 13.34 1.30
C TRP A 18 -5.39 12.19 1.96
N ALA A 19 -6.70 12.11 1.75
CA ALA A 19 -7.46 10.96 2.18
C ALA A 19 -6.86 9.69 1.56
N HIS A 20 -6.76 8.65 2.38
CA HIS A 20 -6.20 7.36 1.99
C HIS A 20 -7.06 6.71 0.88
N GLY A 21 -6.41 6.15 -0.15
CA GLY A 21 -7.08 5.45 -1.24
C GLY A 21 -7.59 4.05 -0.92
N TRP A 22 -7.42 3.54 0.30
CA TRP A 22 -7.84 2.19 0.70
C TRP A 22 -7.28 1.10 -0.21
N ALA A 23 -5.95 1.06 -0.33
CA ALA A 23 -5.24 0.21 -1.29
C ALA A 23 -5.75 0.44 -2.73
N GLY A 24 -5.99 1.71 -3.08
CA GLY A 24 -6.56 2.16 -4.34
C GLY A 24 -7.98 1.68 -4.65
N GLN A 25 -8.76 1.23 -3.65
CA GLN A 25 -10.19 0.96 -3.82
C GLN A 25 -11.03 2.24 -3.97
N MET A 26 -10.53 3.40 -3.53
CA MET A 26 -11.20 4.68 -3.75
C MET A 26 -10.66 5.36 -5.00
N GLU A 27 -11.51 5.43 -6.02
CA GLU A 27 -11.25 6.15 -7.28
C GLU A 27 -11.72 7.61 -7.19
N THR A 28 -11.13 8.48 -8.00
CA THR A 28 -11.52 9.89 -8.10
C THR A 28 -12.99 10.01 -8.52
N SER A 29 -13.75 10.84 -7.80
CA SER A 29 -15.16 11.14 -8.00
C SER A 29 -15.46 12.60 -7.66
N ASP A 30 -16.71 13.03 -7.82
CA ASP A 30 -17.16 14.38 -7.44
C ASP A 30 -16.96 14.70 -5.95
N PHE A 31 -16.79 13.69 -5.10
CA PHE A 31 -16.66 13.83 -3.64
C PHE A 31 -15.27 13.48 -3.11
N TYR A 32 -14.40 12.92 -3.93
CA TYR A 32 -13.10 12.42 -3.51
C TYR A 32 -12.09 12.53 -4.63
N THR A 33 -10.92 13.09 -4.34
CA THR A 33 -9.79 13.11 -5.26
C THR A 33 -8.76 12.10 -4.81
N ALA A 34 -8.49 11.09 -5.63
CA ALA A 34 -7.47 10.10 -5.33
C ALA A 34 -6.10 10.77 -5.23
N ARG A 35 -5.29 10.30 -4.28
CA ARG A 35 -3.94 10.81 -4.10
C ARG A 35 -3.12 10.57 -5.39
N PRO A 36 -2.48 11.61 -5.97
CA PRO A 36 -1.52 11.41 -7.04
C PRO A 36 -0.32 10.63 -6.50
N HIS A 37 0.12 9.62 -7.25
CA HIS A 37 1.31 8.83 -6.94
C HIS A 37 2.28 8.87 -8.11
N GLY A 38 3.57 8.84 -7.79
CA GLY A 38 4.62 8.83 -8.80
C GLY A 38 4.70 7.51 -9.57
N PRO A 39 5.49 7.47 -10.65
CA PRO A 39 5.54 6.33 -11.57
C PRO A 39 6.33 5.13 -11.03
N ASN A 40 6.93 5.26 -9.84
CA ASN A 40 7.91 4.31 -9.35
C ASN A 40 7.33 3.31 -8.38
N PHE A 41 7.52 2.03 -8.68
CA PHE A 41 7.05 0.93 -7.85
C PHE A 41 7.98 0.64 -6.66
N PHE A 42 7.55 0.94 -5.45
CA PHE A 42 8.26 0.55 -4.23
C PHE A 42 7.57 -0.64 -3.53
N PRO A 43 8.30 -1.74 -3.27
CA PRO A 43 7.76 -2.85 -2.50
C PRO A 43 7.23 -2.37 -1.14
N CYS A 44 5.96 -2.67 -0.86
CA CYS A 44 5.31 -2.36 0.41
C CYS A 44 6.10 -2.93 1.60
N ASN A 45 6.77 -2.05 2.35
CA ASN A 45 7.60 -2.46 3.48
C ASN A 45 6.78 -2.93 4.69
N TRP A 46 5.46 -2.79 4.68
CA TRP A 46 4.58 -3.21 5.79
C TRP A 46 4.64 -4.71 6.00
N LEU A 47 4.82 -5.50 4.93
CA LEU A 47 4.93 -6.96 4.97
C LEU A 47 6.09 -7.48 5.85
N TRP A 48 7.06 -6.63 6.18
CA TRP A 48 8.21 -6.96 7.03
C TRP A 48 8.20 -6.27 8.39
N LYS A 49 7.31 -5.30 8.61
CA LYS A 49 7.31 -4.46 9.82
C LYS A 49 6.04 -4.57 10.66
N SER A 50 4.94 -5.05 10.07
CA SER A 50 3.63 -5.07 10.73
C SER A 50 2.80 -6.26 10.29
N MET A 51 1.96 -6.76 11.20
CA MET A 51 0.93 -7.76 10.96
C MET A 51 -0.39 -7.22 11.52
N ALA A 52 -1.44 -7.18 10.69
CA ALA A 52 -2.78 -6.89 11.17
C ALA A 52 -3.47 -8.20 11.60
N ILE A 53 -4.31 -8.13 12.64
CA ILE A 53 -5.08 -9.27 13.14
C ILE A 53 -6.53 -8.81 13.25
N TYR A 54 -7.44 -9.50 12.59
CA TYR A 54 -8.86 -9.23 12.67
C TYR A 54 -9.47 -9.78 13.96
N TRP A 55 -10.62 -9.23 14.33
CA TRP A 55 -11.32 -9.58 15.57
C TRP A 55 -11.67 -11.08 15.65
N ASN A 56 -11.80 -11.75 14.51
CA ASN A 56 -12.09 -13.18 14.38
C ASN A 56 -10.83 -14.06 14.38
N GLY A 57 -9.64 -13.48 14.54
CA GLY A 57 -8.36 -14.20 14.54
C GLY A 57 -7.74 -14.41 13.16
N LYS A 58 -8.41 -14.03 12.07
CA LYS A 58 -7.82 -14.05 10.72
C LYS A 58 -6.74 -12.98 10.60
N VAL A 59 -5.70 -13.29 9.84
CA VAL A 59 -4.55 -12.41 9.60
C VAL A 59 -4.52 -12.03 8.13
N PRO A 60 -4.91 -10.80 7.73
CA PRO A 60 -4.77 -10.34 6.35
C PRO A 60 -3.31 -9.98 5.98
N SER A 61 -3.06 -9.76 4.69
CA SER A 61 -1.78 -9.24 4.18
C SER A 61 -1.53 -7.77 4.55
N CYS A 62 -2.59 -6.99 4.77
CA CYS A 62 -2.55 -5.56 5.04
C CYS A 62 -3.73 -5.14 5.94
N CYS A 63 -3.55 -4.09 6.75
CA CYS A 63 -4.66 -3.51 7.52
C CYS A 63 -5.73 -2.83 6.67
N ALA A 64 -5.44 -2.56 5.39
CA ALA A 64 -6.39 -2.01 4.43
C ALA A 64 -7.26 -3.08 3.75
N ASP A 65 -7.08 -4.38 4.06
CA ASP A 65 -7.80 -5.48 3.41
C ASP A 65 -9.21 -5.75 3.98
N PHE A 66 -10.09 -4.76 3.97
CA PHE A 66 -11.42 -4.88 4.60
C PHE A 66 -12.30 -5.98 3.99
N ALA A 67 -12.03 -6.36 2.73
CA ALA A 67 -12.77 -7.38 2.01
C ALA A 67 -12.30 -8.81 2.31
N GLU A 68 -11.27 -9.00 3.14
CA GLU A 68 -10.61 -10.28 3.36
C GLU A 68 -10.10 -10.92 2.04
N ASP A 69 -9.69 -10.10 1.07
CA ASP A 69 -9.25 -10.56 -0.25
C ASP A 69 -7.92 -11.36 -0.17
N GLN A 70 -7.14 -11.16 0.91
CA GLN A 70 -5.81 -11.72 1.07
C GLN A 70 -5.51 -12.13 2.51
N ILE A 71 -6.11 -13.24 2.95
CA ILE A 71 -5.83 -13.83 4.27
C ILE A 71 -4.55 -14.68 4.23
N MET A 72 -3.62 -14.40 5.15
CA MET A 72 -2.32 -15.05 5.30
C MET A 72 -2.31 -16.18 6.34
N GLY A 73 -3.32 -16.24 7.21
CA GLY A 73 -3.44 -17.29 8.22
C GLY A 73 -4.58 -17.05 9.22
N ASP A 74 -4.73 -17.98 10.16
CA ASP A 74 -5.78 -17.96 11.18
C ASP A 74 -5.23 -18.39 12.55
N LEU A 75 -5.32 -17.50 13.54
CA LEU A 75 -4.82 -17.71 14.90
C LEU A 75 -5.58 -18.78 15.69
N SER A 76 -6.74 -19.23 15.22
CA SER A 76 -7.43 -20.39 15.78
C SER A 76 -6.71 -21.70 15.50
N THR A 77 -5.81 -21.72 14.49
CA THR A 77 -5.11 -22.95 14.05
C THR A 77 -3.59 -22.82 14.03
N GLN A 78 -3.04 -21.61 13.98
CA GLN A 78 -1.60 -21.35 13.82
C GLN A 78 -1.10 -20.35 14.87
N SER A 79 0.17 -20.45 15.28
CA SER A 79 0.78 -19.39 16.08
C SER A 79 1.09 -18.16 15.22
N ILE A 80 1.22 -16.98 15.86
CA ILE A 80 1.64 -15.74 15.17
C ILE A 80 2.95 -15.95 14.40
N LEU A 81 3.91 -16.68 14.97
CA LEU A 81 5.21 -16.92 14.35
C LEU A 81 5.09 -17.86 13.15
N ASP A 82 4.19 -18.84 13.20
CA ASP A 82 3.93 -19.73 12.07
C ASP A 82 3.28 -18.97 10.91
N ILE A 83 2.32 -18.09 11.21
CA ILE A 83 1.68 -17.24 10.20
C ILE A 83 2.70 -16.27 9.59
N TRP A 84 3.52 -15.59 10.42
CA TRP A 84 4.52 -14.64 9.93
C TRP A 84 5.54 -15.28 8.98
N ASN A 85 5.84 -16.56 9.17
CA ASN A 85 6.75 -17.34 8.35
C ASN A 85 6.02 -18.30 7.40
N SER A 86 4.71 -18.14 7.19
CA SER A 86 3.91 -19.02 6.34
C SER A 86 4.31 -18.91 4.87
N LYS A 87 3.90 -19.89 4.07
CA LYS A 87 4.17 -19.87 2.63
C LYS A 87 3.46 -18.69 1.96
N GLU A 88 2.28 -18.34 2.45
CA GLU A 88 1.47 -17.22 1.99
C GLU A 88 2.20 -15.89 2.22
N TYR A 89 2.71 -15.65 3.43
CA TYR A 89 3.50 -14.45 3.75
C TYR A 89 4.83 -14.41 2.98
N GLN A 90 5.50 -15.54 2.80
CA GLN A 90 6.73 -15.60 2.02
C GLN A 90 6.47 -15.33 0.53
N ALA A 91 5.38 -15.87 -0.03
CA ALA A 91 5.01 -15.68 -1.43
C ALA A 91 4.70 -14.22 -1.74
N ILE A 92 3.90 -13.53 -0.90
CA ILE A 92 3.57 -12.12 -1.15
C ILE A 92 4.79 -11.20 -1.01
N ARG A 93 5.70 -11.50 -0.07
CA ARG A 93 6.97 -10.77 0.09
C ARG A 93 7.86 -10.93 -1.15
N GLN A 94 7.99 -12.15 -1.66
CA GLN A 94 8.73 -12.42 -2.90
C GLN A 94 8.11 -11.71 -4.10
N ALA A 95 6.78 -11.78 -4.23
CA ALA A 95 6.02 -11.07 -5.25
C ALA A 95 6.26 -9.56 -5.22
N HIS A 96 6.31 -8.95 -4.03
CA HIS A 96 6.62 -7.54 -3.87
C HIS A 96 8.05 -7.18 -4.30
N VAL A 97 9.05 -7.96 -3.89
CA VAL A 97 10.45 -7.74 -4.32
C VAL A 97 10.62 -7.91 -5.85
N ALA A 98 9.90 -8.88 -6.40
CA ALA A 98 9.88 -9.20 -7.83
C ALA A 98 8.92 -8.31 -8.65
N GLY A 99 8.17 -7.40 -8.02
CA GLY A 99 7.16 -6.57 -8.68
C GLY A 99 6.12 -7.36 -9.47
N ASN A 100 5.74 -8.55 -8.99
CA ASN A 100 4.75 -9.42 -9.64
C ASN A 100 3.47 -9.45 -8.80
N LEU A 101 2.66 -8.41 -8.91
CA LEU A 101 1.50 -8.19 -8.04
C LEU A 101 0.15 -8.57 -8.66
N GLU A 102 0.11 -9.05 -9.90
CA GLU A 102 -1.14 -9.35 -10.63
C GLU A 102 -2.08 -10.30 -9.88
N ASP A 103 -1.52 -11.34 -9.26
CA ASP A 103 -2.28 -12.34 -8.50
C ASP A 103 -2.76 -11.80 -7.13
N TYR A 104 -2.30 -10.61 -6.75
CA TYR A 104 -2.55 -10.01 -5.45
C TYR A 104 -3.57 -8.87 -5.57
N LYS A 105 -4.87 -9.22 -5.59
CA LYS A 105 -6.00 -8.30 -5.82
C LYS A 105 -5.94 -6.98 -5.03
N LEU A 106 -5.54 -7.00 -3.75
CA LEU A 106 -5.40 -5.79 -2.95
C LEU A 106 -4.17 -4.96 -3.37
N CYS A 107 -3.06 -5.63 -3.67
CA CYS A 107 -1.78 -4.97 -3.93
C CYS A 107 -1.67 -4.43 -5.35
N ARG A 108 -2.31 -5.08 -6.34
CA ARG A 108 -2.24 -4.66 -7.76
C ARG A 108 -2.80 -3.26 -7.99
N GLY A 109 -3.79 -2.84 -7.19
CA GLY A 109 -4.40 -1.51 -7.26
C GLY A 109 -3.87 -0.54 -6.19
N CYS A 110 -2.92 -0.96 -5.36
CA CYS A 110 -2.54 -0.19 -4.18
C CYS A 110 -1.77 1.08 -4.54
N ASP A 111 -2.33 2.24 -4.21
CA ASP A 111 -1.71 3.55 -4.39
C ASP A 111 -0.45 3.74 -3.54
N ALA A 112 -0.33 3.05 -2.40
CA ALA A 112 0.81 3.17 -1.50
C ALA A 112 2.11 2.53 -2.02
N VAL A 113 2.03 1.64 -3.02
CA VAL A 113 3.22 1.03 -3.65
C VAL A 113 3.82 1.92 -4.74
N TRP A 114 3.19 3.04 -5.05
CA TRP A 114 3.63 3.98 -6.07
C TRP A 114 4.12 5.27 -5.40
N GLN A 115 5.36 5.66 -5.70
CA GLN A 115 6.04 6.76 -5.03
C GLN A 115 6.65 7.72 -6.05
N ASP A 116 6.78 8.98 -5.67
CA ASP A 116 7.59 9.94 -6.41
C ASP A 116 9.08 9.60 -6.32
N ASP A 117 9.86 10.13 -7.26
CA ASP A 117 11.32 10.03 -7.19
C ASP A 117 11.85 10.65 -5.90
N GLY A 118 12.79 9.97 -5.25
CA GLY A 118 13.43 10.47 -4.05
C GLY A 118 14.77 9.79 -3.77
N ALA A 119 15.60 10.38 -2.90
CA ALA A 119 16.90 9.81 -2.55
C ALA A 119 16.77 8.38 -1.96
N ALA A 120 15.72 8.14 -1.17
CA ALA A 120 15.40 6.81 -0.64
C ALA A 120 15.07 5.80 -1.76
N TRP A 121 14.37 6.26 -2.80
CA TRP A 121 14.03 5.47 -3.98
C TRP A 121 15.28 5.06 -4.77
N SER A 122 16.18 6.01 -5.07
CA SER A 122 17.41 5.74 -5.81
C SER A 122 18.35 4.77 -5.08
N LEU A 123 18.43 4.86 -3.75
CA LEU A 123 19.19 3.92 -2.93
C LEU A 123 18.60 2.51 -2.98
N PHE A 124 17.28 2.41 -2.85
CA PHE A 124 16.58 1.13 -2.91
C PHE A 124 16.73 0.45 -4.28
N SER A 125 16.49 1.17 -5.38
CA SER A 125 16.57 0.60 -6.73
C SER A 125 17.99 0.11 -7.05
N SER A 126 19.01 0.87 -6.64
CA SER A 126 20.42 0.49 -6.79
C SER A 126 20.75 -0.78 -5.98
N ALA A 127 20.34 -0.85 -4.71
CA ALA A 127 20.56 -2.02 -3.87
C ALA A 127 19.84 -3.26 -4.41
N ARG A 128 18.58 -3.10 -4.88
CA ARG A 128 17.83 -4.16 -5.53
C ARG A 128 18.59 -4.69 -6.73
N GLY A 129 19.05 -3.82 -7.63
CA GLY A 129 19.73 -4.26 -8.85
C GLY A 129 21.03 -5.03 -8.60
N VAL A 130 21.74 -4.71 -7.52
CA VAL A 130 22.91 -5.50 -7.08
C VAL A 130 22.51 -6.91 -6.62
N VAL A 131 21.38 -7.04 -5.91
CA VAL A 131 20.91 -8.31 -5.35
C VAL A 131 20.24 -9.20 -6.39
N THR A 132 19.41 -8.62 -7.25
CA THR A 132 18.63 -9.37 -8.25
C THR A 132 19.38 -9.56 -9.57
N GLY A 133 20.44 -8.80 -9.81
CA GLY A 133 21.11 -8.74 -11.11
C GLY A 133 20.32 -8.00 -12.19
N GLU A 134 19.18 -7.40 -11.84
CA GLU A 134 18.31 -6.65 -12.75
C GLU A 134 18.46 -5.15 -12.51
N SER A 135 18.99 -4.41 -13.48
CA SER A 135 19.14 -2.96 -13.38
C SER A 135 17.80 -2.21 -13.50
N SER A 136 16.82 -2.81 -14.16
CA SER A 136 15.47 -2.27 -14.33
C SER A 136 14.49 -2.89 -13.34
N LEU A 137 13.54 -2.09 -12.88
CA LEU A 137 12.39 -2.63 -12.16
C LEU A 137 11.46 -3.39 -13.10
N PRO A 138 10.69 -4.36 -12.57
CA PRO A 138 9.62 -4.99 -13.31
C PRO A 138 8.65 -3.90 -13.74
N VAL A 139 8.41 -3.80 -15.05
CA VAL A 139 7.30 -2.99 -15.54
C VAL A 139 6.05 -3.73 -15.10
N LEU A 140 5.37 -3.21 -14.08
CA LEU A 140 4.04 -3.68 -13.73
C LEU A 140 3.16 -3.48 -14.97
N GLN A 141 2.46 -4.52 -15.40
CA GLN A 141 1.52 -4.43 -16.50
C GLN A 141 0.33 -3.60 -16.02
N ASN A 142 0.44 -2.27 -16.10
CA ASN A 142 -0.66 -1.39 -15.71
C ASN A 142 -1.90 -1.72 -16.57
N GLY A 143 -2.87 -2.40 -15.96
CA GLY A 143 -4.27 -2.15 -16.25
C GLY A 143 -4.57 -0.70 -15.89
N SER A 144 -4.31 0.22 -16.82
CA SER A 144 -4.89 1.57 -16.86
C SER A 144 -4.84 2.40 -15.57
N HIS A 145 -3.66 2.87 -15.17
CA HIS A 145 -3.53 4.16 -14.47
C HIS A 145 -2.85 5.15 -15.42
N ASP A 146 -3.55 5.45 -16.51
CA ASP A 146 -3.14 6.49 -17.45
C ASP A 146 -3.64 7.83 -16.91
N VAL A 147 -2.77 8.53 -16.17
CA VAL A 147 -3.01 9.89 -15.66
C VAL A 147 -3.07 10.91 -16.82
N SER A 148 -2.80 10.52 -18.07
CA SER A 148 -2.79 11.43 -19.22
C SER A 148 -4.19 11.76 -19.81
N LYS A 149 -5.28 11.21 -19.27
CA LYS A 149 -6.65 11.52 -19.77
C LYS A 149 -7.46 12.55 -18.97
N ALA A 150 -6.89 13.18 -17.95
CA ALA A 150 -7.54 14.27 -17.22
C ALA A 150 -7.20 15.66 -17.81
N SER A 151 -7.33 15.86 -19.13
CA SER A 151 -7.53 17.20 -19.70
C SER A 151 -7.97 17.12 -21.17
N SER A 152 -9.27 17.16 -21.41
CA SER A 152 -9.91 17.78 -22.59
C SER A 152 -11.38 17.40 -22.63
N THR A 153 -12.23 18.29 -22.11
CA THR A 153 -13.62 18.43 -22.53
C THR A 153 -14.03 19.84 -22.14
N GLU A 154 -13.85 20.75 -23.10
CA GLU A 154 -14.67 21.96 -23.23
C GLU A 154 -16.05 21.58 -23.78
#